data_AF-A0A7S0KCV9-F1
#
_entry.id   AF-A0A7S0KCV9-F1
#
_cell.length_a   1.000
_cell.length_b   1.000
_cell.length_c   1.000
_cell.angle_alpha   90.00
_cell.angle_beta   90.00
_cell.angle_gamma   90.00
#
_symmetry.space_group_name_H-M   'P 1'
#
loop_
_entity.id
_entity.type
_entity.pdbx_description
1 polymer ?
#
loop_
_entity_poly.entity_id
_entity_poly.type
_entity_poly.pdbx_seq_one_letter_code
_entity_poly.pdbx_strand_id
1 'polypeptide(L)'
;MKYIGNEIYTVGTGVAVGQACMLLSAGNKGKRFMTPHATAMLHQPKVPSTGERQATELNIKWRETLAQKKELLNILSQTTGHGIAKLEKDMQRPLYMTVQDAIEYGIADKIVERDSKAIADVMSAGAWDSAAGLVQKAI
;
A
#
# COMPACT_ATOMS: atom_id res chain seq x y z
N MET A 1 -3.56 -9.65 -0.45
CA MET A 1 -3.15 -10.12 -1.80
C MET A 1 -3.18 -11.66 -1.84
N LYS A 2 -4.38 -12.24 -1.80
CA LYS A 2 -4.58 -13.64 -1.34
C LYS A 2 -4.68 -14.70 -2.45
N TYR A 3 -4.64 -14.29 -3.72
CA TYR A 3 -4.85 -15.21 -4.84
C TYR A 3 -3.62 -16.09 -5.12
N ILE A 4 -2.42 -15.51 -5.03
CA ILE A 4 -1.17 -16.23 -5.27
C ILE A 4 -0.72 -16.98 -4.01
N GLY A 5 -0.12 -18.17 -4.17
CA GLY A 5 0.38 -18.98 -3.07
C GLY A 5 1.71 -18.48 -2.47
N ASN A 6 2.37 -17.54 -3.16
CA ASN A 6 3.65 -17.00 -2.75
C ASN A 6 3.46 -16.01 -1.60
N GLU A 7 4.49 -15.87 -0.77
CA GLU A 7 4.54 -14.84 0.24
C GLU A 7 4.84 -13.49 -0.37
N ILE A 8 4.10 -12.47 0.07
CA ILE A 8 4.16 -11.13 -0.51
C ILE A 8 4.70 -10.16 0.52
N TYR A 9 5.80 -9.55 0.12
CA TYR A 9 6.47 -8.48 0.84
C TYR A 9 5.96 -7.16 0.29
N THR A 10 5.46 -6.28 1.15
CA THR A 10 5.04 -4.94 0.78
C THR A 10 6.00 -3.92 1.38
N VAL A 11 6.42 -2.93 0.58
CA VAL A 11 7.33 -1.88 1.03
C VAL A 11 6.76 -0.52 0.67
N GLY A 12 6.34 0.24 1.67
CA GLY A 12 5.88 1.61 1.52
C GLY A 12 7.07 2.58 1.52
N THR A 13 7.36 3.17 0.36
CA THR A 13 8.42 4.17 0.20
C THR A 13 7.80 5.54 -0.04
N GLY A 14 8.27 6.56 0.68
CA GLY A 14 7.77 7.94 0.54
C GLY A 14 6.36 8.15 1.05
N VAL A 15 5.33 7.79 0.28
CA VAL A 15 3.92 8.04 0.65
C VAL A 15 3.00 6.90 0.18
N ALA A 16 2.19 6.36 1.10
CA ALA A 16 1.15 5.38 0.82
C ALA A 16 -0.22 5.93 1.26
N VAL A 17 -1.06 6.35 0.30
CA VAL A 17 -2.33 7.03 0.56
C VAL A 17 -3.53 6.22 0.07
N GLY A 18 -4.59 6.15 0.89
CA GLY A 18 -5.87 5.54 0.53
C GLY A 18 -5.73 4.08 0.14
N GLN A 19 -6.01 3.76 -1.13
CA GLN A 19 -5.89 2.40 -1.65
C GLN A 19 -4.45 1.87 -1.65
N ALA A 20 -3.44 2.74 -1.79
CA ALA A 20 -2.04 2.31 -1.67
C ALA A 20 -1.72 1.88 -0.23
N CYS A 21 -2.27 2.57 0.77
CA CYS A 21 -2.16 2.19 2.18
C CYS A 21 -2.87 0.85 2.45
N MET A 22 -4.06 0.64 1.87
CA MET A 22 -4.75 -0.65 1.91
C MET A 22 -3.89 -1.77 1.29
N LEU A 23 -3.30 -1.56 0.12
CA LEU A 23 -2.43 -2.55 -0.54
C LEU A 23 -1.19 -2.86 0.31
N LEU A 24 -0.56 -1.83 0.89
CA LEU A 24 0.55 -1.99 1.83
C LEU A 24 0.17 -2.91 3.00
N SER A 25 -1.01 -2.68 3.60
CA SER A 25 -1.51 -3.51 4.70
C SER A 25 -1.83 -4.95 4.30
N ALA A 26 -2.09 -5.20 3.01
CA ALA A 26 -2.55 -6.48 2.48
C ALA A 26 -1.45 -7.48 2.11
N GLY A 27 -0.18 -7.12 2.36
CA GLY A 27 0.95 -8.06 2.37
C GLY A 27 0.84 -9.09 3.50
N ASN A 28 1.68 -10.12 3.47
CA ASN A 28 1.68 -11.13 4.53
C ASN A 28 2.12 -10.50 5.85
N LYS A 29 1.45 -10.85 6.96
CA LYS A 29 1.81 -10.34 8.30
C LYS A 29 3.27 -10.67 8.63
N GLY A 30 3.96 -9.71 9.25
CA GLY A 30 5.40 -9.76 9.52
C GLY A 30 6.29 -9.38 8.33
N LYS A 31 5.70 -9.16 7.14
CA LYS A 31 6.39 -8.88 5.86
C LYS A 31 5.91 -7.58 5.22
N ARG A 32 5.33 -6.68 6.02
CA ARG A 32 4.88 -5.36 5.59
C ARG A 32 5.86 -4.33 6.14
N PHE A 33 6.44 -3.54 5.25
CA PHE A 33 7.55 -2.67 5.58
C PHE A 33 7.30 -1.23 5.14
N MET A 34 7.96 -0.29 5.81
CA MET A 34 7.98 1.12 5.41
C MET A 34 9.38 1.70 5.59
N THR A 35 9.80 2.62 4.71
CA THR A 35 11.05 3.37 4.91
C THR A 35 10.90 4.40 6.03
N PRO A 36 11.98 4.84 6.72
CA PRO A 36 11.89 5.61 7.97
C PRO A 36 11.14 6.94 7.89
N HIS A 37 11.10 7.56 6.71
CA HIS A 37 10.40 8.83 6.46
C HIS A 37 9.14 8.66 5.62
N ALA A 38 8.63 7.44 5.47
CA ALA A 38 7.40 7.21 4.73
C ALA A 38 6.18 7.68 5.52
N THR A 39 5.16 8.17 4.81
CA THR A 39 3.88 8.56 5.40
C THR A 39 2.78 7.62 4.91
N ALA A 40 1.99 7.09 5.84
CA ALA A 40 0.76 6.40 5.51
C ALA A 40 -0.43 7.35 5.72
N MET A 41 -1.44 7.29 4.86
CA MET A 41 -2.65 8.06 5.06
C MET A 41 -3.89 7.29 4.66
N LEU A 42 -4.88 7.24 5.56
CA LEU A 42 -6.18 6.65 5.30
C LEU A 42 -7.22 7.76 5.08
N HIS A 43 -8.05 7.61 4.05
CA HIS A 43 -9.21 8.45 3.83
C HIS A 43 -10.29 7.66 3.10
N GLN A 44 -11.56 8.04 3.29
CA GLN A 44 -12.64 7.44 2.53
C GLN A 44 -12.52 7.73 1.01
N PRO A 45 -12.97 6.80 0.14
CA PRO A 45 -13.10 7.05 -1.29
C PRO A 45 -13.93 8.30 -1.55
N LYS A 46 -13.53 9.07 -2.55
CA LYS A 46 -14.21 10.32 -2.92
C LYS A 46 -14.95 10.12 -4.22
N VAL A 47 -16.13 10.69 -4.30
CA VAL A 47 -16.79 10.91 -5.58
C VAL A 47 -16.02 12.04 -6.26
N PRO A 48 -15.45 11.83 -7.46
CA PRO A 48 -14.77 12.89 -8.19
C PRO A 48 -15.77 14.03 -8.48
N SER A 49 -15.28 15.25 -8.68
CA SER A 49 -16.14 16.38 -9.04
C SER A 49 -16.94 16.02 -10.30
N THR A 50 -18.26 16.06 -10.20
CA THR A 50 -19.16 15.59 -11.27
C THR A 50 -19.65 16.69 -12.19
N GLY A 51 -19.50 17.98 -11.84
CA GLY A 51 -20.02 19.09 -12.64
C GLY A 51 -21.51 18.94 -12.95
N GLU A 52 -21.95 19.47 -14.08
CA GLU A 52 -23.30 19.26 -14.62
C GLU A 52 -23.36 17.91 -15.34
N ARG A 53 -23.94 16.91 -14.68
CA ARG A 53 -24.16 15.56 -15.22
C ARG A 53 -25.62 15.14 -15.04
N GLN A 54 -26.03 14.15 -15.82
CA GLN A 54 -27.36 13.57 -15.68
C GLN A 54 -27.52 12.90 -14.30
N ALA A 55 -28.71 13.04 -13.70
CA ALA A 55 -29.00 12.48 -12.38
C ALA A 55 -28.74 10.97 -12.29
N THR A 56 -29.00 10.22 -13.36
CA THR A 56 -28.75 8.78 -13.44
C THR A 56 -27.26 8.43 -13.33
N GLU A 57 -26.39 9.16 -14.03
CA GLU A 57 -24.94 8.94 -13.94
C GLU A 57 -24.41 9.21 -12.54
N LEU A 58 -24.90 10.29 -11.92
CA LEU A 58 -24.51 10.68 -10.58
C LEU A 58 -24.93 9.63 -9.55
N ASN A 59 -26.15 9.09 -9.66
CA ASN A 59 -26.63 7.99 -8.84
C ASN A 59 -25.78 6.72 -8.99
N ILE A 60 -25.44 6.33 -10.22
CA ILE A 60 -24.57 5.18 -10.47
C ILE A 60 -23.20 5.40 -9.80
N LYS A 61 -22.61 6.59 -9.95
CA LYS A 61 -21.30 6.88 -9.36
C LYS A 61 -21.31 6.88 -7.84
N TRP A 62 -22.36 7.44 -7.22
CA TRP A 62 -22.52 7.40 -5.76
C TRP A 62 -22.61 5.98 -5.22
N ARG A 63 -23.44 5.13 -5.84
CA ARG A 63 -23.58 3.73 -5.43
C ARG A 63 -22.26 2.98 -5.54
N GLU A 64 -21.52 3.18 -6.62
CA GLU A 64 -20.20 2.57 -6.82
C GLU A 64 -19.19 3.04 -5.77
N THR A 65 -19.11 4.35 -5.47
CA THR A 65 -18.19 4.85 -4.44
C THR A 65 -18.54 4.35 -3.04
N LEU A 66 -19.82 4.17 -2.72
CA LEU A 66 -20.24 3.55 -1.46
C LEU A 66 -19.87 2.06 -1.38
N ALA A 67 -20.01 1.31 -2.49
CA ALA A 67 -19.55 -0.07 -2.57
C ALA A 67 -18.03 -0.16 -2.37
N GLN A 68 -17.26 0.71 -3.04
CA GLN A 68 -15.81 0.80 -2.87
C GLN A 68 -15.41 1.12 -1.42
N LYS A 69 -16.12 2.05 -0.77
CA LYS A 69 -15.89 2.37 0.66
C LYS A 69 -16.11 1.13 1.53
N LYS A 70 -17.19 0.39 1.31
CA LYS A 70 -17.48 -0.84 2.06
C LYS A 70 -16.38 -1.89 1.90
N GLU A 71 -15.93 -2.15 0.67
CA GLU A 71 -14.88 -3.14 0.43
C GLU A 71 -13.52 -2.70 0.98
N LEU A 72 -13.18 -1.41 0.88
CA LEU A 72 -11.98 -0.85 1.50
C LEU A 72 -11.96 -1.10 3.02
N LEU A 73 -13.08 -0.84 3.70
CA LEU A 73 -13.20 -1.08 5.14
C LEU A 73 -13.12 -2.56 5.50
N ASN A 74 -13.72 -3.44 4.69
CA ASN A 74 -13.63 -4.89 4.88
C ASN A 74 -12.18 -5.39 4.77
N ILE A 75 -11.45 -4.94 3.75
CA ILE A 75 -10.05 -5.33 3.54
C ILE A 75 -9.19 -4.81 4.69
N LEU A 76 -9.32 -3.53 5.03
CA LEU A 76 -8.57 -2.91 6.14
C LEU A 76 -8.86 -3.60 7.47
N SER A 77 -10.11 -3.97 7.75
CA SER A 77 -10.50 -4.72 8.94
C SER A 77 -9.74 -6.05 9.03
N GLN A 78 -9.68 -6.80 7.93
CA GLN A 78 -8.97 -8.08 7.87
C GLN A 78 -7.45 -7.93 7.99
N THR A 79 -6.86 -6.86 7.46
CA THR A 79 -5.40 -6.69 7.41
C THR A 79 -4.83 -6.01 8.65
N THR A 80 -5.56 -5.06 9.24
CA THR A 80 -5.14 -4.31 10.44
C THR A 80 -5.64 -4.95 11.74
N GLY A 81 -6.77 -5.67 11.70
CA GLY A 81 -7.42 -6.24 12.89
C GLY A 81 -8.37 -5.30 13.61
N HIS A 82 -8.57 -4.06 13.13
CA HIS A 82 -9.56 -3.14 13.70
C HIS A 82 -10.98 -3.48 13.25
N GLY A 83 -11.97 -3.22 14.11
CA GLY A 83 -13.38 -3.32 13.73
C GLY A 83 -13.79 -2.27 12.69
N ILE A 84 -14.75 -2.60 11.83
CA ILE A 84 -15.24 -1.72 10.74
C ILE A 84 -15.70 -0.35 11.27
N ALA A 85 -16.42 -0.31 12.40
CA ALA A 85 -16.91 0.94 12.99
C ALA A 85 -15.79 1.90 13.40
N LYS A 86 -14.66 1.37 13.89
CA LYS A 86 -13.48 2.17 14.22
C LYS A 86 -12.84 2.73 12.95
N LEU A 87 -12.60 1.88 11.96
CA LEU A 87 -12.03 2.28 10.67
C LEU A 87 -12.91 3.34 9.98
N GLU A 88 -14.23 3.20 10.03
CA GLU A 88 -15.13 4.18 9.45
C GLU A 88 -15.03 5.54 10.14
N LYS A 89 -14.93 5.56 11.48
CA LYS A 89 -14.73 6.80 12.26
C LYS A 89 -13.39 7.45 11.94
N ASP A 90 -12.32 6.66 11.94
CA ASP A 90 -10.96 7.12 11.68
C ASP A 90 -10.80 7.69 10.26
N MET A 91 -11.52 7.13 9.29
CA MET A 91 -11.46 7.53 7.87
C MET A 91 -12.46 8.62 7.47
N GLN A 92 -13.26 9.15 8.40
CA GLN A 92 -14.16 10.28 8.13
C GLN A 92 -13.37 11.50 7.63
N ARG A 93 -12.16 11.69 8.15
CA ARG A 93 -11.19 12.68 7.69
C ARG A 93 -9.88 11.98 7.32
N PRO A 94 -9.01 12.64 6.53
CA PRO A 94 -7.67 12.11 6.28
C PRO A 94 -6.92 11.87 7.59
N LEU A 95 -6.57 10.61 7.85
CA LEU A 95 -5.75 10.19 8.98
C LEU A 95 -4.33 9.98 8.47
N TYR A 96 -3.44 10.93 8.75
CA TYR A 96 -2.02 10.82 8.46
C TYR A 96 -1.31 10.10 9.59
N MET A 97 -0.38 9.23 9.24
CA MET A 97 0.37 8.40 10.17
C MET A 97 1.86 8.47 9.82
N THR A 98 2.69 8.69 10.83
CA THR A 98 4.12 8.41 10.74
C THR A 98 4.34 6.92 10.56
N VAL A 99 5.58 6.50 10.29
CA VAL A 99 5.89 5.07 10.16
C VAL A 99 5.58 4.31 11.44
N GLN A 100 5.89 4.90 12.60
CA GLN A 100 5.61 4.32 13.91
C GLN A 100 4.11 4.16 14.13
N ASP A 101 3.34 5.24 13.88
CA ASP A 101 1.88 5.19 13.98
C ASP A 101 1.28 4.14 13.03
N ALA A 102 1.83 4.02 11.82
CA ALA A 102 1.35 3.05 10.83
C ALA A 102 1.63 1.61 11.26
N ILE A 103 2.73 1.35 11.96
CA ILE A 103 3.02 0.03 12.54
C ILE A 103 2.08 -0.26 13.71
N GLU A 104 1.91 0.69 14.63
CA GLU A 104 0.98 0.56 15.76
C GLU A 104 -0.48 0.39 15.31
N TYR A 105 -0.87 1.09 14.24
CA TYR A 105 -2.19 0.95 13.62
C TYR A 105 -2.34 -0.38 12.88
N GLY A 106 -1.26 -1.12 12.61
CA GLY A 106 -1.28 -2.40 11.93
C GLY A 106 -1.31 -2.32 10.40
N ILE A 107 -0.91 -1.19 9.81
CA ILE A 107 -0.70 -1.02 8.37
C ILE A 107 0.61 -1.65 7.91
N ALA A 108 1.67 -1.49 8.70
CA ALA A 108 2.98 -2.08 8.47
C ALA A 108 3.41 -2.90 9.70
N ASP A 109 4.49 -3.66 9.57
CA ASP A 109 5.08 -4.45 10.66
C ASP A 109 6.45 -3.94 11.09
N LYS A 110 7.26 -3.46 10.13
CA LYS A 110 8.67 -3.11 10.38
C LYS A 110 9.13 -1.91 9.56
N ILE A 111 10.13 -1.21 10.08
CA ILE A 111 10.86 -0.18 9.34
C ILE A 111 11.96 -0.86 8.53
N VAL A 112 12.05 -0.57 7.24
CA VAL A 112 13.20 -0.95 6.41
C VAL A 112 14.26 0.12 6.56
N GLU A 113 15.39 -0.26 7.15
CA GLU A 113 16.56 0.57 7.23
C GLU A 113 17.54 0.26 6.09
N ARG A 114 18.41 1.21 5.80
CA ARG A 114 19.46 1.04 4.80
C ARG A 114 20.50 0.07 5.34
N ASP A 115 20.51 -1.15 4.81
CA ASP A 115 21.59 -2.10 5.08
C ASP A 115 22.74 -1.88 4.08
N SER A 116 23.79 -1.20 4.55
CA SER A 116 24.99 -0.93 3.76
C SER A 116 25.72 -2.19 3.30
N LYS A 117 25.63 -3.31 4.04
CA LYS A 117 26.21 -4.60 3.62
C LYS A 117 25.37 -5.23 2.51
N ALA A 118 24.06 -5.31 2.70
CA ALA A 118 23.17 -5.86 1.67
C ALA A 118 23.29 -5.10 0.34
N ILE A 119 23.48 -3.77 0.38
CA ILE A 119 23.71 -2.95 -0.81
C ILE A 119 25.08 -3.24 -1.45
N ALA A 120 26.13 -3.45 -0.64
CA ALA A 120 27.46 -3.80 -1.15
C ALA A 120 27.50 -5.18 -1.81
N ASP A 121 26.64 -6.10 -1.37
CA ASP A 121 26.51 -7.45 -1.92
C ASP A 121 25.67 -7.50 -3.21
N VAL A 122 24.98 -6.41 -3.59
CA VAL A 122 24.26 -6.35 -4.88
C VAL A 122 25.27 -6.26 -6.01
N MET A 123 25.20 -7.22 -6.93
CA MET A 123 26.00 -7.22 -8.15
C MET A 123 25.82 -5.91 -8.93
N SER A 124 26.90 -5.37 -9.47
CA SER A 124 26.81 -4.22 -10.38
C SER A 124 25.96 -4.57 -11.61
N ALA A 125 25.38 -3.56 -12.27
CA ALA A 125 24.58 -3.79 -13.48
C ALA A 125 25.34 -4.63 -14.55
N GLY A 126 26.62 -4.33 -14.78
CA GLY A 126 27.45 -5.11 -15.70
C GLY A 126 27.73 -6.54 -15.23
N ALA A 127 27.80 -6.77 -13.92
CA ALA A 127 27.94 -8.12 -13.36
C ALA A 127 26.63 -8.92 -13.50
N TRP A 128 25.47 -8.28 -13.34
CA TRP A 128 24.16 -8.86 -13.65
C TRP A 128 24.06 -9.27 -15.11
N ASP A 129 24.40 -8.36 -16.03
CA ASP A 129 24.33 -8.62 -17.47
C ASP A 129 25.29 -9.74 -17.88
N SER A 130 26.48 -9.80 -17.27
CA SER A 130 27.44 -10.88 -17.49
C SER A 130 26.94 -12.23 -16.97
N ALA A 131 26.37 -12.28 -15.77
CA ALA A 131 25.84 -13.51 -15.18
C ALA A 131 24.58 -14.02 -15.90
N ALA A 132 23.78 -13.11 -16.44
CA ALA A 132 22.62 -13.43 -17.28
C ALA A 132 23.01 -13.79 -18.74
N GLY A 133 24.30 -13.69 -19.10
CA GLY A 133 24.80 -13.98 -20.45
C GLY A 133 24.40 -12.94 -21.51
N LEU A 134 24.03 -11.73 -21.09
CA LEU A 134 23.59 -10.63 -21.96
C LEU A 134 24.76 -9.87 -22.59
N VAL A 135 25.96 -9.93 -22.00
CA VAL A 135 27.17 -9.35 -22.58
C VAL A 135 27.99 -10.47 -23.24
N GLN A 136 27.99 -10.52 -24.58
CA GLN A 136 28.99 -11.31 -25.30
C GLN A 136 30.35 -10.62 -25.15
N LYS A 137 31.36 -11.37 -24.69
CA LYS A 137 32.75 -10.90 -24.78
C LYS A 137 33.04 -10.63 -26.25
N ALA A 138 33.33 -9.38 -26.59
CA ALA A 138 33.86 -9.04 -27.90
C ALA A 138 35.10 -9.91 -28.14
N ILE A 139 35.10 -10.61 -29.28
CA ILE A 139 36.17 -11.51 -29.75
C ILE A 139 37.43 -10.69 -30.03
#